data_AF-W4L4S8-F1
#
_entry.id   AF-W4L4S8-F1
#
_cell.length_a   1.000
_cell.length_b   1.000
_cell.length_c   1.000
_cell.angle_alpha   90.00
_cell.angle_beta   90.00
_cell.angle_gamma   90.00
#
_symmetry.space_group_name_H-M   'P 1'
#
loop_
_entity.id
_entity.type
_entity.pdbx_description
1 polymer ?
#
loop_
_entity_poly.entity_id
_entity_poly.type
_entity_poly.pdbx_seq_one_letter_code
_entity_poly.pdbx_strand_id
1 'polypeptide(L)'
;MSTPITAEALADDARLDATFDWLCKRRQDWPAGADVWAFRRGWPQEKVRVQQALRAGIYEIGLLSGVTLWRDGEQEEVDLWSARDAVVMKALAGLLQEHLPLSPRCMHLKGHGGLKQAVNDVKAALPQHPFVLKTDVQSYYASIDHGLLLDRLARYIGDERLINLMVQYMRRCAERGGLVWEHPKGCVQRSMVG
;
A
#
# COMPACT_ATOMS: atom_id res chain seq x y z
N MET A 1 -11.73 -15.57 -17.37
CA MET A 1 -11.24 -14.28 -17.88
C MET A 1 -10.70 -13.53 -16.68
N SER A 2 -9.41 -13.18 -16.63
CA SER A 2 -8.88 -12.35 -15.55
C SER A 2 -9.53 -10.97 -15.63
N THR A 3 -10.09 -10.49 -14.53
CA THR A 3 -10.67 -9.14 -14.44
C THR A 3 -9.62 -8.11 -14.87
N PRO A 4 -9.94 -7.09 -15.68
CA PRO A 4 -8.95 -6.09 -16.06
C PRO A 4 -8.62 -5.17 -14.88
N ILE A 5 -7.36 -4.71 -14.79
CA ILE A 5 -6.93 -3.73 -13.78
C ILE A 5 -7.57 -2.38 -14.11
N THR A 6 -8.71 -2.10 -13.48
CA THR A 6 -9.59 -0.95 -13.78
C THR A 6 -10.13 -0.31 -12.52
N ALA A 7 -10.55 0.95 -12.61
CA ALA A 7 -11.20 1.65 -11.51
C ALA A 7 -12.53 0.99 -11.13
N GLU A 8 -13.23 0.36 -12.07
CA GLU A 8 -14.43 -0.43 -11.79
C GLU A 8 -14.11 -1.64 -10.91
N ALA A 9 -13.04 -2.39 -11.24
CA ALA A 9 -12.60 -3.53 -10.44
C ALA A 9 -12.06 -3.12 -9.06
N LEU A 10 -11.48 -1.91 -8.95
CA LEU A 10 -11.09 -1.32 -7.68
C LEU A 10 -12.30 -0.90 -6.84
N ALA A 11 -13.31 -0.31 -7.48
CA ALA A 11 -14.56 0.15 -6.88
C ALA A 11 -15.61 -0.98 -6.73
N ASP A 12 -15.20 -2.23 -6.85
CA ASP A 12 -16.06 -3.39 -6.62
C ASP A 12 -16.51 -3.44 -5.16
N ASP A 13 -17.78 -3.82 -4.95
CA ASP A 13 -18.41 -3.79 -3.64
C ASP A 13 -17.75 -4.78 -2.67
N ALA A 14 -17.54 -6.01 -3.11
CA ALA A 14 -16.94 -7.06 -2.30
C ALA A 14 -15.47 -6.75 -1.97
N ARG A 15 -14.73 -6.16 -2.93
CA ARG A 15 -13.35 -5.71 -2.68
C ARG A 15 -13.29 -4.64 -1.60
N LEU A 16 -14.13 -3.59 -1.73
CA LEU A 16 -14.15 -2.51 -0.77
C LEU A 16 -14.58 -2.99 0.62
N ASP A 17 -15.61 -3.83 0.72
CA ASP A 17 -16.04 -4.40 2.00
C ASP A 17 -14.96 -5.29 2.63
N ALA A 18 -14.29 -6.15 1.85
CA ALA A 18 -13.18 -6.96 2.36
C ALA A 18 -12.02 -6.09 2.89
N THR A 19 -11.73 -4.98 2.22
CA THR A 19 -10.69 -4.04 2.66
C THR A 19 -11.13 -3.20 3.87
N PHE A 20 -12.42 -2.89 3.98
CA PHE A 20 -12.99 -2.26 5.17
C PHE A 20 -12.92 -3.19 6.39
N ASP A 21 -13.22 -4.48 6.24
CA ASP A 21 -13.08 -5.48 7.30
C ASP A 21 -11.62 -5.61 7.76
N TRP A 22 -10.69 -5.60 6.80
CA TRP A 22 -9.26 -5.56 7.11
C TRP A 22 -8.90 -4.31 7.91
N LEU A 23 -9.40 -3.12 7.52
CA LEU A 23 -9.15 -1.87 8.24
C LEU A 23 -9.70 -1.96 9.67
N CYS A 24 -10.91 -2.51 9.83
CA CYS A 24 -11.57 -2.66 11.11
C CYS A 24 -10.73 -3.49 12.08
N LYS A 25 -10.14 -4.59 11.60
CA LYS A 25 -9.23 -5.42 12.38
C LYS A 25 -7.90 -4.70 12.64
N ARG A 26 -7.34 -4.06 11.62
CA ARG A 26 -6.03 -3.40 11.69
C ARG A 26 -5.99 -2.22 12.66
N ARG A 27 -7.10 -1.48 12.76
CA ARG A 27 -7.24 -0.27 13.58
C ARG A 27 -8.20 -0.45 14.76
N GLN A 28 -8.36 -1.67 15.28
CA GLN A 28 -9.27 -1.95 16.39
C GLN A 28 -8.83 -1.31 17.72
N ASP A 29 -7.52 -1.12 17.92
CA ASP A 29 -6.94 -0.62 19.17
C ASP A 29 -6.53 0.86 19.06
N TRP A 30 -7.11 1.60 18.12
CA TRP A 30 -6.76 3.01 17.91
C TRP A 30 -7.39 3.93 18.97
N PRO A 31 -6.79 5.10 19.25
CA PRO A 31 -7.36 6.05 20.21
C PRO A 31 -8.77 6.51 19.82
N ALA A 32 -9.59 6.91 20.81
CA ALA A 32 -10.97 7.33 20.59
C ALA A 32 -11.13 8.53 19.62
N GLY A 33 -10.10 9.37 19.50
CA GLY A 33 -10.08 10.51 18.57
C GLY A 33 -9.73 10.17 17.12
N ALA A 34 -9.45 8.90 16.81
CA ALA A 34 -9.08 8.49 15.46
C ALA A 34 -10.25 8.55 14.47
N ASP A 35 -9.95 8.94 13.23
CA ASP A 35 -10.91 9.08 12.14
C ASP A 35 -11.66 7.77 11.80
N VAL A 36 -11.01 6.63 12.04
CA VAL A 36 -11.55 5.30 11.78
C VAL A 36 -12.91 5.05 12.46
N TRP A 37 -13.17 5.65 13.62
CA TRP A 37 -14.43 5.44 14.32
C TRP A 37 -15.61 6.10 13.62
N ALA A 38 -15.44 7.34 13.14
CA ALA A 38 -16.45 8.02 12.34
C ALA A 38 -16.64 7.32 11.00
N PHE A 39 -15.52 6.92 10.37
CA PHE A 39 -15.52 6.20 9.10
C PHE A 39 -16.28 4.87 9.17
N ARG A 40 -16.08 4.07 10.24
CA ARG A 40 -16.83 2.82 10.47
C ARG A 40 -18.34 3.06 10.60
N ARG A 41 -18.74 4.09 11.34
CA ARG A 41 -20.17 4.40 11.52
C ARG A 41 -20.83 4.82 10.21
N GLY A 42 -20.12 5.51 9.34
CA GLY A 42 -20.61 5.99 8.05
C GLY A 42 -20.25 5.12 6.84
N TRP A 43 -19.79 3.88 7.05
CA TRP A 43 -19.24 3.05 5.97
C TRP A 43 -20.17 2.90 4.76
N PRO A 44 -21.48 2.62 4.91
CA PRO A 44 -22.37 2.46 3.76
C PRO A 44 -22.39 3.70 2.84
N GLN A 45 -22.42 4.90 3.41
CA GLN A 45 -22.40 6.16 2.66
C GLN A 45 -21.02 6.47 2.10
N GLU A 46 -19.96 6.24 2.88
CA GLU A 46 -18.58 6.44 2.43
C GLU A 46 -18.19 5.50 1.30
N LYS A 47 -18.61 4.23 1.34
CA LYS A 47 -18.39 3.26 0.25
C LYS A 47 -18.95 3.79 -1.07
N VAL A 48 -20.19 4.26 -1.07
CA VAL A 48 -20.82 4.82 -2.29
C VAL A 48 -20.05 6.04 -2.81
N ARG A 49 -19.63 6.96 -1.91
CA ARG A 49 -18.83 8.14 -2.29
C ARG A 49 -17.49 7.74 -2.91
N VAL A 50 -16.78 6.81 -2.28
CA VAL A 50 -15.50 6.28 -2.76
C VAL A 50 -15.68 5.62 -4.13
N GLN A 51 -16.70 4.78 -4.30
CA GLN A 51 -16.99 4.11 -5.58
C GLN A 51 -17.25 5.13 -6.69
N GLN A 52 -18.08 6.14 -6.43
CA GLN A 52 -18.38 7.19 -7.41
C GLN A 52 -17.13 7.97 -7.78
N ALA A 53 -16.33 8.39 -6.78
CA ALA A 53 -15.11 9.15 -7.01
C ALA A 53 -14.06 8.36 -7.81
N LEU A 54 -13.86 7.08 -7.48
CA LEU A 54 -12.95 6.19 -8.21
C LEU A 54 -13.39 5.99 -9.67
N ARG A 55 -14.68 5.68 -9.88
CA ARG A 55 -15.22 5.47 -11.24
C ARG A 55 -15.15 6.74 -12.08
N ALA A 56 -15.41 7.90 -11.49
CA ALA A 56 -15.31 9.19 -12.18
C ALA A 56 -13.86 9.70 -12.34
N GLY A 57 -12.86 9.06 -11.71
CA GLY A 57 -11.47 9.50 -11.77
C GLY A 57 -11.17 10.76 -10.95
N ILE A 58 -12.07 11.14 -10.05
CA ILE A 58 -11.99 12.36 -9.22
C ILE A 58 -11.60 12.06 -7.77
N TYR A 59 -11.17 10.82 -7.48
CA TYR A 59 -10.66 10.49 -6.15
C TYR A 59 -9.34 11.20 -5.88
N GLU A 60 -9.30 11.96 -4.79
CA GLU A 60 -8.10 12.63 -4.31
C GLU A 60 -7.66 12.05 -2.96
N ILE A 61 -6.39 11.65 -2.89
CA ILE A 61 -5.75 11.23 -1.65
C ILE A 61 -5.63 12.46 -0.73
N GLY A 62 -6.09 12.30 0.52
CA GLY A 62 -5.99 13.34 1.52
C GLY A 62 -4.56 13.60 1.99
N LEU A 63 -4.36 14.73 2.63
CA LEU A 63 -3.11 15.09 3.31
C LEU A 63 -2.84 14.09 4.44
N LEU A 64 -1.65 13.48 4.46
CA LEU A 64 -1.29 12.53 5.50
C LEU A 64 -1.00 13.27 6.80
N SER A 65 -1.43 12.70 7.93
CA SER A 65 -1.14 13.25 9.25
C SER A 65 0.22 12.74 9.73
N GLY A 66 1.20 13.62 9.94
CA GLY A 66 2.45 13.23 10.58
C GLY A 66 2.27 13.03 12.07
N VAL A 67 2.65 11.86 12.59
CA VAL A 67 2.63 11.56 14.03
C VAL A 67 3.99 11.09 14.49
N THR A 68 4.33 11.43 15.73
CA THR A 68 5.51 10.89 16.41
C THR A 68 5.11 9.68 17.23
N LEU A 69 5.68 8.53 16.91
CA LEU A 69 5.53 7.30 17.68
C LEU A 69 6.80 7.07 18.51
N TRP A 70 6.64 6.51 19.71
CA TRP A 70 7.75 6.04 20.51
C TRP A 70 7.92 4.54 20.28
N ARG A 71 9.12 4.12 19.88
CA ARG A 71 9.44 2.71 19.63
C ARG A 71 10.90 2.44 19.98
N ASP A 72 11.14 1.35 20.71
CA ASP A 72 12.48 0.88 21.08
C ASP A 72 13.36 1.97 21.75
N GLY A 73 12.72 2.92 22.46
CA GLY A 73 13.40 4.04 23.12
C GLY A 73 13.66 5.26 22.25
N GLU A 74 13.30 5.21 20.96
CA GLU A 74 13.50 6.31 20.01
C GLU A 74 12.16 6.88 19.51
N GLN A 75 12.19 8.15 19.11
CA GLN A 75 11.09 8.79 18.42
C GLN A 75 11.18 8.49 16.92
N GLU A 76 10.10 7.92 16.38
CA GLU A 76 9.95 7.66 14.95
C GLU A 76 8.82 8.53 14.41
N GLU A 77 9.11 9.33 13.39
CA GLU A 77 8.09 10.09 12.67
C GLU A 77 7.44 9.22 11.59
N VAL A 78 6.11 9.17 11.60
CA VAL A 78 5.34 8.33 10.68
C VAL A 78 4.20 9.13 10.07
N ASP A 79 4.02 8.99 8.75
CA ASP A 79 2.87 9.55 8.06
C ASP A 79 1.68 8.57 8.12
N LEU A 80 0.57 9.04 8.68
CA LEU A 80 -0.67 8.28 8.77
C LEU A 80 -1.63 8.60 7.63
N TRP A 81 -2.16 7.52 7.05
CA TRP A 81 -3.25 7.57 6.10
C TRP A 81 -4.57 7.75 6.82
N SER A 82 -5.46 8.55 6.25
CA SER A 82 -6.87 8.52 6.66
C SER A 82 -7.43 7.10 6.51
N ALA A 83 -8.45 6.77 7.28
CA ALA A 83 -9.17 5.50 7.20
C ALA A 83 -9.68 5.25 5.77
N ARG A 84 -10.21 6.30 5.13
CA ARG A 84 -10.68 6.28 3.74
C ARG A 84 -9.56 5.92 2.77
N ASP A 85 -8.45 6.67 2.80
CA ASP A 85 -7.34 6.45 1.88
C ASP A 85 -6.66 5.09 2.12
N ALA A 86 -6.59 4.64 3.38
CA ALA A 86 -6.05 3.31 3.70
C ALA A 86 -6.87 2.16 3.09
N VAL A 87 -8.21 2.26 3.06
CA VAL A 87 -9.08 1.29 2.38
C VAL A 87 -8.77 1.27 0.88
N VAL A 88 -8.76 2.45 0.24
CA VAL A 88 -8.52 2.55 -1.20
C VAL A 88 -7.12 2.03 -1.57
N MET A 89 -6.09 2.40 -0.80
CA MET A 89 -4.73 1.92 -1.03
C MET A 89 -4.60 0.41 -0.80
N LYS A 90 -5.30 -0.16 0.19
CA LYS A 90 -5.32 -1.61 0.41
C LYS A 90 -6.01 -2.34 -0.74
N ALA A 91 -7.15 -1.80 -1.19
CA ALA A 91 -7.90 -2.35 -2.31
C ALA A 91 -7.06 -2.34 -3.59
N LEU A 92 -6.36 -1.23 -3.85
CA LEU A 92 -5.47 -1.08 -5.00
C LEU A 92 -4.31 -2.08 -4.92
N ALA A 93 -3.64 -2.19 -3.76
CA ALA A 93 -2.56 -3.15 -3.58
C ALA A 93 -3.01 -4.60 -3.83
N GLY A 94 -4.19 -4.98 -3.33
CA GLY A 94 -4.78 -6.30 -3.57
C GLY A 94 -5.07 -6.54 -5.05
N LEU A 95 -5.70 -5.57 -5.73
CA LEU A 95 -5.99 -5.65 -7.16
C LEU A 95 -4.69 -5.80 -7.98
N LEU A 96 -3.67 -4.99 -7.68
CA LEU A 96 -2.37 -5.09 -8.37
C LEU A 96 -1.70 -6.45 -8.13
N GLN A 97 -1.76 -6.97 -6.91
CA GLN A 97 -1.18 -8.27 -6.58
C GLN A 97 -1.82 -9.44 -7.36
N GLU A 98 -3.11 -9.34 -7.69
CA GLU A 98 -3.83 -10.35 -8.48
C GLU A 98 -3.39 -10.40 -9.95
N HIS A 99 -2.83 -9.30 -10.49
CA HIS A 99 -2.58 -9.15 -11.92
C HIS A 99 -1.11 -8.95 -12.30
N LEU A 100 -0.28 -8.43 -11.40
CA LEU A 100 1.14 -8.24 -11.69
C LEU A 100 1.88 -9.59 -11.70
N PRO A 101 2.83 -9.80 -12.63
CA PRO A 101 3.61 -11.03 -12.71
C PRO A 101 4.69 -11.05 -11.62
N LEU A 102 4.28 -11.36 -10.39
CA LEU A 102 5.17 -11.43 -9.24
C LEU A 102 5.94 -12.77 -9.25
N SER A 103 7.25 -12.71 -9.01
CA SER A 103 8.08 -13.91 -9.01
C SER A 103 7.70 -14.83 -7.85
N PRO A 104 7.60 -16.16 -8.05
CA PRO A 104 7.41 -17.12 -6.95
C PRO A 104 8.57 -17.10 -5.95
N ARG A 105 9.73 -16.54 -6.34
CA ARG A 105 10.90 -16.37 -5.47
C ARG A 105 10.79 -15.17 -4.52
N CYS A 106 9.76 -14.34 -4.66
CA CYS A 106 9.48 -13.27 -3.71
C CYS A 106 8.85 -13.86 -2.44
N MET A 107 9.68 -14.37 -1.53
CA MET A 107 9.26 -15.15 -0.36
C MET A 107 8.45 -14.34 0.68
N HIS A 108 8.46 -13.00 0.60
CA HIS A 108 7.66 -12.14 1.48
C HIS A 108 6.16 -12.11 1.10
N LEU A 109 5.81 -12.58 -0.10
CA LEU A 109 4.42 -12.62 -0.55
C LEU A 109 3.69 -13.81 0.09
N LYS A 110 2.42 -13.59 0.44
CA LYS A 110 1.56 -14.64 0.98
C LYS A 110 1.46 -15.80 -0.02
N GLY A 111 1.72 -17.01 0.44
CA GLY A 111 1.67 -18.23 -0.38
C GLY A 111 3.02 -18.66 -0.98
N HIS A 112 4.09 -17.86 -0.86
CA HIS A 112 5.42 -18.18 -1.42
C HIS A 112 6.36 -18.85 -0.40
N GLY A 113 5.82 -19.55 0.60
CA GLY A 113 6.61 -20.32 1.58
C GLY A 113 7.26 -19.50 2.72
N GLY A 114 7.40 -18.18 2.58
CA GLY A 114 7.89 -17.33 3.66
C GLY A 114 9.36 -17.51 3.99
N LEU A 115 9.79 -16.87 5.09
CA LEU A 115 11.19 -16.91 5.54
C LEU A 115 11.67 -18.33 5.86
N LYS A 116 10.81 -19.17 6.44
CA LYS A 116 11.17 -20.55 6.82
C LYS A 116 11.50 -21.40 5.60
N GLN A 117 10.67 -21.36 4.56
CA GLN A 117 10.94 -22.08 3.32
C GLN A 117 12.21 -21.56 2.65
N ALA A 118 12.40 -20.24 2.61
CA ALA A 118 13.60 -19.63 2.03
C ALA A 118 14.89 -20.13 2.68
N VAL A 119 14.92 -20.22 4.03
CA VAL A 119 16.08 -20.75 4.76
C VAL A 119 16.30 -22.24 4.46
N ASN A 120 15.24 -23.03 4.38
CA ASN A 120 15.34 -24.44 4.05
C ASN A 120 15.87 -24.66 2.63
N ASP A 121 15.40 -23.88 1.66
CA ASP A 121 15.84 -23.95 0.26
C ASP A 121 17.32 -23.61 0.13
N VAL A 122 17.77 -22.55 0.79
CA VAL A 122 19.20 -22.19 0.85
C VAL A 122 20.01 -23.31 1.49
N LYS A 123 19.56 -23.85 2.63
CA LYS A 123 20.24 -24.96 3.31
C LYS A 123 20.37 -26.20 2.44
N ALA A 124 19.34 -26.53 1.65
CA ALA A 124 19.36 -27.65 0.72
C ALA A 124 20.30 -27.42 -0.48
N ALA A 125 20.50 -26.18 -0.89
CA ALA A 125 21.37 -25.81 -2.01
C ALA A 125 22.86 -25.73 -1.63
N LEU A 126 23.20 -25.51 -0.35
CA LEU A 126 24.58 -25.34 0.12
C LEU A 126 25.58 -26.44 -0.30
N PRO A 127 25.22 -27.74 -0.35
CA PRO A 127 26.16 -28.78 -0.79
C PRO A 127 26.64 -28.61 -2.23
N GLN A 128 25.79 -28.08 -3.13
CA GLN A 128 26.12 -27.83 -4.53
C GLN A 128 26.57 -26.39 -4.80
N HIS A 129 26.20 -25.46 -3.90
CA HIS A 129 26.52 -24.04 -3.97
C HIS A 129 27.09 -23.56 -2.62
N PRO A 130 28.38 -23.81 -2.35
CA PRO A 130 28.96 -23.58 -1.02
C PRO A 130 29.17 -22.10 -0.67
N PHE A 131 29.04 -21.19 -1.64
CA PHE A 131 29.23 -19.75 -1.44
C PHE A 131 27.89 -19.02 -1.57
N VAL A 132 27.67 -18.05 -0.67
CA VAL A 132 26.47 -17.21 -0.64
C VAL A 132 26.85 -15.76 -0.86
N LEU A 133 26.23 -15.12 -1.85
CA LEU A 133 26.29 -13.68 -2.04
C LEU A 133 25.10 -13.02 -1.33
N LYS A 134 25.37 -12.27 -0.27
CA LYS A 134 24.37 -11.43 0.40
C LYS A 134 24.43 -10.02 -0.15
N THR A 135 23.35 -9.57 -0.78
CA THR A 135 23.18 -8.19 -1.23
C THR A 135 21.99 -7.56 -0.52
N ASP A 136 22.10 -6.28 -0.17
CA ASP A 136 21.00 -5.48 0.34
C ASP A 136 20.96 -4.13 -0.39
N VAL A 137 19.76 -3.58 -0.57
CA VAL A 137 19.59 -2.29 -1.25
C VAL A 137 19.49 -1.20 -0.20
N GLN A 138 20.52 -0.36 -0.12
CA GLN A 138 20.54 0.77 0.79
C GLN A 138 19.33 1.67 0.57
N SER A 139 18.62 1.99 1.65
CA SER A 139 17.47 2.90 1.63
C SER A 139 16.41 2.53 0.59
N TYR A 140 16.21 1.22 0.33
CA TYR A 140 15.38 0.67 -0.74
C TYR A 140 14.14 1.50 -1.06
N TYR A 141 13.25 1.71 -0.08
CA TYR A 141 12.00 2.46 -0.27
C TYR A 141 12.19 3.95 -0.54
N ALA A 142 13.21 4.58 0.05
CA ALA A 142 13.47 6.01 -0.13
C ALA A 142 14.13 6.31 -1.49
N SER A 143 14.82 5.31 -2.06
CA SER A 143 15.50 5.43 -3.36
C SER A 143 14.64 5.10 -4.58
N ILE A 144 13.37 4.69 -4.40
CA ILE A 144 12.49 4.33 -5.53
C ILE A 144 12.25 5.56 -6.41
N ASP A 145 12.64 5.45 -7.68
CA ASP A 145 12.35 6.43 -8.73
C ASP A 145 10.91 6.26 -9.22
N HIS A 146 10.11 7.32 -9.08
CA HIS A 146 8.68 7.30 -9.43
C HIS A 146 8.46 7.18 -10.94
N GLY A 147 9.32 7.77 -11.77
CA GLY A 147 9.21 7.69 -13.23
C GLY A 147 9.44 6.27 -13.71
N LEU A 148 10.53 5.65 -13.28
CA LEU A 148 10.83 4.25 -13.62
C LEU A 148 9.75 3.29 -13.09
N LEU A 149 9.19 3.55 -11.91
CA LEU A 149 8.12 2.75 -11.36
C LEU A 149 6.84 2.86 -12.21
N LEU A 150 6.44 4.08 -12.58
CA LEU A 150 5.29 4.34 -13.44
C LEU A 150 5.44 3.70 -14.81
N ASP A 151 6.60 3.84 -15.46
CA ASP A 151 6.89 3.22 -16.76
C ASP A 151 6.71 1.70 -16.70
N ARG A 152 7.13 1.08 -15.58
CA ARG A 152 6.97 -0.37 -15.40
C ARG A 152 5.51 -0.76 -15.21
N LEU A 153 4.74 0.02 -14.43
CA LEU A 153 3.34 -0.26 -14.10
C LEU A 153 2.39 0.05 -15.28
N ALA A 154 2.67 1.07 -16.07
CA ALA A 154 1.90 1.46 -17.25
C ALA A 154 1.84 0.36 -18.33
N ARG A 155 2.79 -0.60 -18.31
CA ARG A 155 2.76 -1.79 -19.18
C ARG A 155 1.65 -2.79 -18.82
N TYR A 156 1.11 -2.73 -17.59
CA TYR A 156 0.07 -3.63 -17.10
C TYR A 156 -1.26 -2.91 -16.84
N ILE A 157 -1.21 -1.61 -16.56
CA ILE A 157 -2.36 -0.80 -16.17
C ILE A 157 -2.67 0.17 -17.29
N GLY A 158 -3.74 -0.11 -18.04
CA GLY A 158 -4.23 0.78 -19.09
C GLY A 158 -5.21 1.84 -18.60
N ASP A 159 -5.70 1.75 -17.36
CA ASP A 159 -6.66 2.69 -16.80
C ASP A 159 -5.98 3.93 -16.21
N GLU A 160 -6.11 5.07 -16.89
CA GLU A 160 -5.52 6.35 -16.49
C GLU A 160 -5.95 6.81 -15.10
N ARG A 161 -7.15 6.44 -14.64
CA ARG A 161 -7.65 6.80 -13.29
C ARG A 161 -6.82 6.12 -12.21
N LEU A 162 -6.40 4.87 -12.45
CA LEU A 162 -5.51 4.14 -11.55
C LEU A 162 -4.07 4.64 -11.63
N ILE A 163 -3.60 5.01 -12.83
CA ILE A 163 -2.30 5.69 -12.98
C ILE A 163 -2.28 6.98 -12.16
N ASN A 164 -3.31 7.83 -12.29
CA ASN A 164 -3.45 9.05 -11.51
C ASN A 164 -3.41 8.77 -10.00
N LEU A 165 -4.15 7.77 -9.53
CA LEU A 165 -4.16 7.41 -8.11
C LEU A 165 -2.78 6.96 -7.59
N MET A 166 -2.01 6.23 -8.40
CA MET A 166 -0.64 5.85 -8.04
C MET A 166 0.30 7.05 -8.02
N VAL A 167 0.17 7.98 -8.99
CA VAL A 167 0.93 9.24 -8.99
C VAL A 167 0.67 10.02 -7.71
N GLN A 168 -0.61 10.15 -7.31
CA GLN A 168 -0.97 10.79 -6.05
C GLN A 168 -0.36 10.07 -4.84
N TYR A 169 -0.37 8.74 -4.82
CA TYR A 169 0.26 7.95 -3.75
C TYR A 169 1.76 8.22 -3.64
N MET A 170 2.45 8.29 -4.78
CA MET A 170 3.89 8.54 -4.84
C MET A 170 4.25 9.97 -4.44
N ARG A 171 3.47 10.95 -4.91
CA ARG A 171 3.65 12.39 -4.65
C ARG A 171 2.88 12.88 -3.42
N ARG A 172 2.57 11.98 -2.48
CA ARG A 172 1.79 12.30 -1.30
C ARG A 172 2.37 13.50 -0.54
N CYS A 173 1.47 14.27 0.04
CA CYS A 173 1.82 15.34 0.96
C CYS A 173 1.53 14.89 2.40
N ALA A 174 2.39 15.30 3.34
CA ALA A 174 2.15 15.13 4.76
C ALA A 174 2.08 16.49 5.44
N GLU A 175 1.18 16.65 6.41
CA GLU A 175 1.07 17.85 7.23
C GLU A 175 1.60 17.60 8.64
N ARG A 176 2.36 18.58 9.12
CA ARG A 176 3.00 18.58 10.42
C ARG A 176 3.04 20.00 10.98
N GLY A 177 2.27 20.26 12.03
CA GLY A 177 2.29 21.54 12.74
C GLY A 177 1.88 22.74 11.86
N GLY A 178 1.01 22.52 10.88
CA GLY A 178 0.57 23.49 9.89
C GLY A 178 1.48 23.60 8.64
N LEU A 179 2.58 22.84 8.58
CA LEU A 179 3.48 22.83 7.43
C LEU A 179 3.22 21.60 6.54
N VAL A 180 3.21 21.81 5.23
CA VAL A 180 3.02 20.76 4.22
C VAL A 180 4.36 20.34 3.66
N TRP A 181 4.62 19.03 3.65
CA TRP A 181 5.83 18.41 3.11
C TRP A 181 5.47 17.55 1.91
N GLU A 182 6.10 17.83 0.77
CA GLU A 182 6.00 17.01 -0.44
C GLU A 182 7.12 15.97 -0.50
N HIS A 183 6.80 14.78 -1.04
CA HIS A 183 7.76 13.69 -1.17
C HIS A 183 8.14 13.48 -2.64
N PRO A 184 9.28 14.04 -3.12
CA PRO A 184 9.67 13.96 -4.52
C PRO A 184 10.23 12.59 -4.93
N LYS A 185 10.59 11.72 -3.96
CA LYS A 185 11.12 10.35 -4.19
C LYS A 185 10.68 9.38 -3.09
N GLY A 186 10.70 8.10 -3.42
CA GLY A 186 10.45 7.00 -2.50
C GLY A 186 8.98 6.72 -2.18
N CYS A 187 8.73 5.59 -1.51
CA CYS A 187 7.40 5.14 -1.08
C CYS A 187 7.30 5.13 0.45
N VAL A 188 6.08 5.17 0.99
CA VAL A 188 5.87 5.08 2.45
C VAL A 188 6.41 3.74 2.96
N GLN A 189 7.40 3.79 3.84
CA GLN A 189 8.01 2.58 4.42
C GLN A 189 7.07 1.79 5.33
N ARG A 190 6.13 2.46 5.98
CA ARG A 190 5.16 1.87 6.90
C ARG A 190 3.76 2.45 6.69
N SER A 191 3.27 2.41 5.46
CA SER A 191 1.84 2.62 5.27
C SER A 191 1.16 1.51 6.06
N MET A 192 0.25 1.86 6.97
CA MET A 192 -0.55 0.87 7.71
C MET A 192 -1.49 0.06 6.80
N VAL A 193 -1.19 0.02 5.49
CA VAL A 193 -1.75 -0.77 4.39
C VAL A 193 -1.07 -2.15 4.30
N GLY A 194 0.11 -2.32 4.90
CA GLY A 194 0.73 -3.64 5.14
C GLY A 194 -0.04 -4.50 6.11
#